data_AF-A0A2G9NQF3-F1
#
_entry.id   AF-A0A2G9NQF3-F1
#
_cell.length_a   1.000
_cell.length_b   1.000
_cell.length_c   1.000
_cell.angle_alpha   90.00
_cell.angle_beta   90.00
_cell.angle_gamma   90.00
#
_symmetry.space_group_name_H-M   'P 1'
#
loop_
_entity.id
_entity.type
_entity.pdbx_description
1 polymer ?
#
loop_
_entity_poly.entity_id
_entity_poly.type
_entity_poly.pdbx_seq_one_letter_code
_entity_poly.pdbx_strand_id
1 'polypeptide(L)'
;MANLIIKESKEDKYNRTIIERKQCNILVLKQSNKKDKPKNLDTGVNHVLAKLASKNKISFAIDLEEIRNLDKIEKSKVLARIREILKTCKKSKTKIILLNSKDNKNAQSLLLSLGASTHQSSQALDF
;
A
#
# COMPACT_ATOMS: atom_id res chain seq x y z
N MET A 1 22.14 -9.96 -12.60
CA MET A 1 20.81 -9.32 -12.72
C MET A 1 20.16 -9.41 -11.35
N ALA A 2 19.63 -8.30 -10.81
CA ALA A 2 18.96 -8.33 -9.52
C ALA A 2 17.53 -8.86 -9.72
N ASN A 3 17.18 -9.96 -9.04
CA ASN A 3 15.82 -10.52 -9.12
C ASN A 3 14.86 -9.62 -8.33
N LEU A 4 13.79 -9.18 -9.00
CA LEU A 4 12.69 -8.48 -8.35
C LEU A 4 11.85 -9.50 -7.57
N ILE A 5 11.81 -9.39 -6.24
CA ILE A 5 11.04 -10.28 -5.37
C ILE A 5 9.81 -9.53 -4.85
N ILE A 6 8.63 -10.00 -5.25
CA ILE A 6 7.33 -9.50 -4.81
C ILE A 6 6.73 -10.52 -3.84
N LYS A 7 6.22 -10.04 -2.70
CA LYS A 7 5.51 -10.87 -1.72
C LYS A 7 4.16 -10.26 -1.38
N GLU A 8 3.21 -11.10 -1.03
CA GLU A 8 1.92 -10.68 -0.49
C GLU A 8 1.99 -10.51 1.02
N SER A 9 1.27 -9.50 1.51
CA SER A 9 1.07 -9.23 2.93
C SER A 9 0.19 -10.30 3.58
N LYS A 10 0.60 -10.72 4.78
CA LYS A 10 -0.14 -11.67 5.62
C LYS A 10 -0.34 -11.06 7.01
N GLU A 11 0.09 -11.77 8.04
CA GLU A 11 0.06 -11.33 9.43
C GLU A 11 1.21 -10.36 9.73
N ASP A 12 1.02 -9.49 10.72
CA ASP A 12 2.00 -8.47 11.13
C ASP A 12 3.38 -9.05 11.42
N LYS A 13 3.46 -10.21 12.11
CA LYS A 13 4.73 -10.87 12.42
C LYS A 13 5.46 -11.33 11.16
N TYR A 14 4.73 -11.86 10.19
CA TYR A 14 5.28 -12.26 8.90
C TYR A 14 5.77 -11.03 8.12
N ASN A 15 4.93 -10.00 7.99
CA ASN A 15 5.25 -8.76 7.28
C ASN A 15 6.48 -8.07 7.85
N ARG A 16 6.59 -8.03 9.18
CA ARG A 16 7.77 -7.49 9.86
C ARG A 16 9.01 -8.31 9.54
N THR A 17 8.92 -9.64 9.63
CA THR A 17 10.07 -10.53 9.38
C THR A 17 10.60 -10.41 7.94
N ILE A 18 9.72 -10.38 6.94
CA ILE A 18 10.13 -10.26 5.53
C ILE A 18 10.78 -8.90 5.25
N ILE A 19 10.30 -7.83 5.91
CA ILE A 19 10.86 -6.49 5.76
C ILE A 19 12.21 -6.39 6.47
N GLU A 20 12.31 -6.85 7.72
CA GLU A 20 13.56 -6.84 8.51
C GLU A 20 14.66 -7.63 7.81
N ARG A 21 14.33 -8.82 7.30
CA ARG A 21 15.27 -9.71 6.61
C ARG A 21 15.48 -9.37 5.12
N LYS A 22 14.87 -8.28 4.63
CA LYS A 22 14.98 -7.82 3.23
C LYS A 22 14.66 -8.92 2.20
N GLN A 23 13.65 -9.74 2.49
CA GLN A 23 13.28 -10.88 1.65
C GLN A 23 12.35 -10.53 0.48
N CYS A 24 12.07 -9.25 0.27
CA CYS A 24 11.29 -8.74 -0.85
C CYS A 24 11.71 -7.31 -1.16
N ASN A 25 11.47 -6.89 -2.39
CA ASN A 25 11.59 -5.50 -2.83
C ASN A 25 10.23 -4.79 -2.72
N ILE A 26 9.15 -5.54 -2.91
CA ILE A 26 7.77 -5.04 -2.91
C ILE A 26 6.91 -5.95 -2.06
N LEU A 27 6.13 -5.33 -1.17
CA LEU A 27 5.10 -6.00 -0.39
C LEU A 27 3.71 -5.53 -0.85
N VAL A 28 2.93 -6.43 -1.44
CA VAL A 28 1.55 -6.18 -1.89
C VAL A 28 0.62 -6.22 -0.69
N LEU A 29 -0.09 -5.12 -0.45
CA LEU A 29 -0.96 -4.95 0.71
C LEU A 29 -2.39 -5.34 0.37
N LYS A 30 -2.84 -6.50 0.87
CA LYS A 30 -4.24 -6.93 0.75
C LYS A 30 -5.12 -6.18 1.75
N GLN A 31 -6.14 -5.48 1.25
CA GLN A 31 -7.03 -4.64 2.07
C GLN A 31 -8.45 -5.19 2.22
N SER A 32 -8.85 -6.15 1.39
CA SER A 32 -10.10 -6.90 1.52
C SER A 32 -10.10 -7.77 2.77
N ASN A 33 -11.30 -8.01 3.33
CA ASN A 33 -11.53 -8.91 4.47
C ASN A 33 -10.77 -8.57 5.76
N LYS A 34 -10.32 -7.32 5.92
CA LYS A 34 -9.73 -6.80 7.16
C LYS A 34 -10.82 -6.42 8.17
N LYS A 35 -10.50 -6.52 9.46
CA LYS A 35 -11.42 -6.22 10.58
C LYS A 35 -11.03 -4.91 11.24
N ASP A 36 -11.70 -3.84 10.82
CA ASP A 36 -11.53 -2.53 11.46
C ASP A 36 -12.06 -2.56 12.90
N LYS A 37 -11.45 -1.78 13.78
CA LYS A 37 -11.97 -1.54 15.13
C LYS A 37 -12.60 -0.14 15.18
N PRO A 38 -13.46 0.15 16.15
CA PRO A 38 -14.17 1.44 16.22
C PRO A 38 -13.27 2.69 16.17
N LYS A 39 -12.02 2.59 16.63
CA LYS A 39 -11.06 3.70 16.68
C LYS A 39 -9.97 3.67 15.62
N ASN A 40 -9.79 2.54 14.91
CA ASN A 40 -8.69 2.40 13.95
C ASN A 40 -9.02 1.42 12.82
N LEU A 41 -8.55 1.77 11.64
CA LEU A 41 -8.62 0.90 10.46
C LEU A 41 -7.50 -0.14 10.50
N ASP A 42 -7.83 -1.38 10.18
CA ASP A 42 -6.83 -2.45 10.09
C ASP A 42 -6.21 -2.46 8.68
N THR A 43 -5.16 -1.66 8.51
CA THR A 43 -4.43 -1.54 7.25
C THR A 43 -3.28 -2.55 7.10
N GLY A 44 -2.88 -3.21 8.20
CA GLY A 44 -1.63 -3.98 8.29
C GLY A 44 -0.36 -3.13 8.15
N VAL A 45 -0.46 -1.79 8.12
CA VAL A 45 0.67 -0.87 7.98
C VAL A 45 0.61 0.21 9.06
N ASN A 46 1.50 0.09 10.05
CA ASN A 46 1.70 1.10 11.07
C ASN A 46 2.97 1.93 10.82
N HIS A 47 3.17 2.99 11.60
CA HIS A 47 4.32 3.88 11.47
C HIS A 47 5.68 3.17 11.64
N VAL A 48 5.76 2.14 12.48
CA VAL A 48 7.01 1.39 12.72
C VAL A 48 7.36 0.56 11.48
N LEU A 49 6.39 -0.19 10.95
CA LEU A 49 6.54 -1.04 9.78
C LEU A 49 6.90 -0.22 8.54
N ALA A 50 6.24 0.94 8.36
CA ALA A 50 6.53 1.82 7.23
C ALA A 50 7.94 2.43 7.33
N LYS A 51 8.35 2.92 8.50
CA LYS A 51 9.74 3.40 8.70
C LYS A 51 10.77 2.31 8.42
N LEU A 52 10.50 1.09 8.86
CA LEU A 52 11.37 -0.05 8.61
C LEU A 52 11.45 -0.37 7.11
N ALA A 53 10.33 -0.37 6.40
CA ALA A 53 10.28 -0.55 4.95
C ALA A 53 11.11 0.50 4.21
N SER A 54 10.93 1.78 4.57
CA SER A 54 11.73 2.89 4.02
C SER A 54 13.23 2.69 4.26
N LYS A 55 13.65 2.35 5.50
CA LYS A 55 15.06 2.06 5.83
C LYS A 55 15.64 0.91 5.00
N ASN A 56 14.82 -0.11 4.74
CA ASN A 56 15.21 -1.30 4.00
C ASN A 56 14.98 -1.20 2.49
N LYS A 57 14.55 -0.03 1.98
CA LYS A 57 14.25 0.22 0.56
C LYS A 57 13.18 -0.72 -0.01
N ILE A 58 12.20 -1.07 0.81
CA ILE A 58 11.05 -1.91 0.43
C ILE A 58 9.87 -1.00 0.13
N SER A 59 9.21 -1.23 -1.00
CA SER A 59 8.02 -0.48 -1.42
C SER A 59 6.75 -1.23 -1.05
N PHE A 60 5.68 -0.49 -0.78
CA PHE A 60 4.35 -1.07 -0.61
C PHE A 60 3.56 -0.97 -1.90
N ALA A 61 2.90 -2.05 -2.30
CA ALA A 61 2.06 -2.08 -3.48
C ALA A 61 0.58 -2.16 -3.12
N ILE A 62 -0.25 -1.42 -3.85
CA ILE A 62 -1.71 -1.46 -3.77
C ILE A 62 -2.24 -1.97 -5.10
N ASP A 63 -3.05 -3.03 -5.07
CA ASP A 63 -3.63 -3.63 -6.26
C ASP A 63 -5.03 -3.04 -6.56
N LEU A 64 -5.20 -2.43 -7.72
CA LEU A 64 -6.51 -1.92 -8.15
C LEU A 64 -7.49 -3.02 -8.56
N GLU A 65 -7.04 -4.21 -8.97
CA GLU A 65 -7.93 -5.34 -9.26
C GLU A 65 -8.67 -5.81 -8.00
N GLU A 66 -8.02 -5.74 -6.84
CA GLU A 66 -8.66 -6.02 -5.55
C GLU A 66 -9.88 -5.13 -5.33
N ILE A 67 -9.87 -3.90 -5.84
CA ILE A 67 -10.94 -2.91 -5.60
C ILE A 67 -12.07 -3.04 -6.62
N ARG A 68 -11.76 -3.35 -7.89
CA ARG A 68 -12.70 -3.29 -9.01
C ARG A 68 -13.98 -4.10 -8.75
N ASN A 69 -13.79 -5.32 -8.25
CA ASN A 69 -14.85 -6.32 -8.11
C ASN A 69 -15.56 -6.29 -6.73
N LEU A 70 -15.21 -5.35 -5.84
CA LEU A 70 -15.87 -5.21 -4.54
C LEU A 70 -17.24 -4.54 -4.68
N ASP A 71 -18.17 -4.96 -3.82
CA ASP A 71 -19.43 -4.26 -3.61
C ASP A 71 -19.20 -2.85 -3.04
N LYS A 72 -20.24 -2.01 -3.08
CA LYS A 72 -20.12 -0.59 -2.69
C LYS A 72 -19.62 -0.41 -1.26
N ILE A 73 -20.07 -1.24 -0.32
CA ILE A 73 -19.73 -1.11 1.09
C ILE A 73 -18.28 -1.52 1.30
N GLU A 74 -17.86 -2.70 0.84
CA GLU A 74 -16.47 -3.15 0.99
C GLU A 74 -15.50 -2.25 0.23
N LYS A 75 -15.87 -1.79 -0.97
CA LYS A 75 -15.09 -0.82 -1.74
C LYS A 75 -14.83 0.46 -0.95
N SER A 76 -15.86 1.00 -0.27
CA SER A 76 -15.69 2.19 0.58
C SER A 76 -14.71 1.96 1.74
N LYS A 77 -14.77 0.78 2.39
CA LYS A 77 -13.86 0.42 3.49
C LYS A 77 -12.42 0.28 3.00
N VAL A 78 -12.21 -0.38 1.87
CA VAL A 78 -10.89 -0.54 1.26
C VAL A 78 -10.29 0.82 0.87
N LEU A 79 -11.08 1.71 0.26
CA LEU A 79 -10.62 3.07 -0.06
C LEU A 79 -10.24 3.87 1.20
N ALA A 80 -10.99 3.73 2.30
CA ALA A 80 -10.66 4.35 3.58
C ALA A 80 -9.32 3.83 4.15
N ARG A 81 -9.06 2.51 4.05
CA ARG A 81 -7.79 1.89 4.44
C ARG A 81 -6.63 2.38 3.58
N ILE A 82 -6.82 2.46 2.26
CA ILE A 82 -5.82 3.01 1.32
C ILE A 82 -5.48 4.45 1.69
N ARG A 83 -6.46 5.29 1.98
CA ARG A 83 -6.22 6.67 2.44
C ARG A 83 -5.34 6.73 3.69
N GLU A 84 -5.55 5.84 4.66
CA GLU A 84 -4.70 5.79 5.87
C GLU A 84 -3.29 5.25 5.57
N ILE A 85 -3.15 4.31 4.63
CA ILE A 85 -1.85 3.82 4.14
C ILE A 85 -1.08 4.96 3.45
N LEU A 86 -1.73 5.71 2.55
CA LEU A 86 -1.14 6.85 1.85
C LEU A 86 -0.58 7.88 2.85
N LYS A 87 -1.37 8.22 3.87
CA LYS A 87 -0.98 9.13 4.96
C LYS A 87 0.21 8.61 5.77
N THR A 88 0.20 7.32 6.12
CA THR A 88 1.28 6.67 6.88
C THR A 88 2.58 6.63 6.07
N CYS A 89 2.49 6.32 4.78
CA CYS A 89 3.63 6.26 3.88
C CYS A 89 4.19 7.65 3.57
N LYS A 90 3.32 8.66 3.42
CA LYS A 90 3.73 10.07 3.26
C LYS A 90 4.58 10.54 4.44
N LYS A 91 4.18 10.19 5.68
CA LYS A 91 4.93 10.54 6.90
C LYS A 91 6.26 9.78 7.03
N SER A 92 6.29 8.52 6.63
CA SER A 92 7.49 7.67 6.72
C SER A 92 8.41 7.74 5.50
N LYS A 93 8.00 8.48 4.46
CA LYS A 93 8.66 8.53 3.14
C LYS A 93 8.83 7.13 2.52
N THR A 94 7.86 6.25 2.75
CA THR A 94 7.85 4.90 2.16
C THR A 94 7.29 4.99 0.74
N LYS A 95 7.98 4.39 -0.24
CA LYS A 95 7.50 4.35 -1.62
C LYS A 95 6.23 3.50 -1.70
N ILE A 96 5.19 4.04 -2.34
CA ILE A 96 3.99 3.30 -2.73
C ILE A 96 4.09 3.02 -4.22
N ILE A 97 3.56 1.87 -4.64
CA ILE A 97 3.41 1.45 -6.03
C ILE A 97 1.94 1.11 -6.24
N LEU A 98 1.36 1.54 -7.35
CA LEU A 98 0.01 1.16 -7.75
C LEU A 98 0.10 0.08 -8.83
N LEU A 99 -0.54 -1.06 -8.59
CA LEU A 99 -0.59 -2.17 -9.55
C LEU A 99 -1.89 -2.15 -10.33
N ASN A 100 -1.85 -2.70 -11.54
CA ASN A 100 -2.99 -2.91 -12.40
C ASN A 100 -3.77 -1.63 -12.79
N SER A 101 -3.09 -0.47 -12.84
CA SER A 101 -3.64 0.75 -13.44
C SER A 101 -3.73 0.63 -14.96
N LYS A 102 -4.90 0.93 -15.54
CA LYS A 102 -5.10 0.96 -17.00
C LYS A 102 -4.63 2.27 -17.62
N ASP A 103 -4.77 3.36 -16.87
CA ASP A 103 -4.40 4.71 -17.31
C ASP A 103 -3.74 5.46 -16.16
N ASN A 104 -2.57 6.01 -16.44
CA ASN A 104 -1.76 6.72 -15.46
C ASN A 104 -2.43 8.01 -14.99
N LYS A 105 -3.14 8.74 -15.88
CA LYS A 105 -3.81 9.98 -15.49
C LYS A 105 -4.94 9.73 -14.50
N ASN A 106 -5.82 8.78 -14.80
CA ASN A 106 -6.91 8.41 -13.90
C ASN A 106 -6.41 7.79 -12.59
N ALA A 107 -5.34 6.99 -12.64
CA ALA A 107 -4.69 6.45 -11.46
C ALA A 107 -4.12 7.56 -10.57
N GLN A 108 -3.44 8.55 -11.16
CA GLN A 108 -2.92 9.70 -10.45
C GLN A 108 -4.05 10.51 -9.79
N SER A 109 -5.14 10.78 -10.53
CA SER A 109 -6.33 11.46 -10.02
C SER A 109 -6.95 10.72 -8.84
N LEU A 110 -7.07 9.39 -8.92
CA LEU A 110 -7.57 8.57 -7.82
C LEU A 110 -6.70 8.71 -6.56
N LEU A 111 -5.37 8.62 -6.71
CA LEU A 111 -4.44 8.76 -5.59
C LEU A 111 -4.53 10.15 -4.94
N LEU A 112 -4.64 11.20 -5.75
CA LEU A 112 -4.84 12.58 -5.28
C LEU A 112 -6.16 12.72 -4.51
N SER A 113 -7.26 12.18 -5.03
CA SER A 113 -8.56 12.17 -4.33
C SER A 113 -8.51 11.41 -3.00
N LEU A 114 -7.68 10.38 -2.90
CA LEU A 114 -7.45 9.61 -1.66
C LEU A 114 -6.47 10.28 -0.69
N GLY A 115 -5.89 11.44 -1.05
CA GLY A 115 -5.06 12.25 -0.17
C GLY A 115 -3.54 12.09 -0.36
N ALA A 116 -3.09 11.47 -1.45
CA ALA A 116 -1.68 11.47 -1.83
C ALA A 116 -1.20 12.90 -2.19
N SER A 117 0.09 13.17 -2.05
CA SER A 117 0.69 14.37 -2.66
C SER A 117 0.99 14.14 -4.15
N THR A 118 1.16 15.22 -4.92
CA THR A 118 1.54 15.15 -6.34
C THR A 118 2.82 14.35 -6.58
N HIS A 119 3.83 14.53 -5.72
CA HIS A 119 5.07 13.75 -5.78
C HIS A 119 4.82 12.26 -5.50
N GLN A 120 4.03 11.95 -4.46
CA GLN A 120 3.72 10.57 -4.09
C GLN A 120 2.90 9.87 -5.17
N SER A 121 1.94 10.56 -5.79
CA SER A 121 1.09 10.00 -6.83
C SER A 121 1.85 9.77 -8.13
N SER A 122 2.77 10.66 -8.52
CA SER A 122 3.67 10.44 -9.67
C SER A 122 4.57 9.23 -9.43
N GLN A 123 5.25 9.20 -8.27
CA GLN A 123 6.19 8.13 -7.93
C GLN A 123 5.52 6.75 -7.84
N ALA A 124 4.22 6.70 -7.53
CA ALA A 124 3.46 5.46 -7.41
C ALA A 124 3.19 4.77 -8.75
N LEU A 125 3.30 5.50 -9.85
CA LEU A 125 3.11 4.99 -11.22
C LEU A 125 4.43 4.64 -11.90
N ASP A 126 5.55 5.09 -11.34
CA ASP A 126 6.90 4.76 -11.78
C ASP A 126 7.33 3.41 -11.19
N PHE A 127 6.85 2.32 -11.80
CA PHE A 127 7.21 0.94 -11.48
C PHE A 127 7.64 0.17 -12.72
#